data_AF-A0A1H3NQL0-F1
#
_entry.id   AF-A0A1H3NQL0-F1
#
_cell.length_a   1.000
_cell.length_b   1.000
_cell.length_c   1.000
_cell.angle_alpha   90.00
_cell.angle_beta   90.00
_cell.angle_gamma   90.00
#
_symmetry.space_group_name_H-M   'P 1'
#
loop_
_entity.id
_entity.type
_entity.pdbx_description
1 polymer ?
#
loop_
_entity_poly.entity_id
_entity_poly.type
_entity_poly.pdbx_seq_one_letter_code
_entity_poly.pdbx_strand_id
1 'polypeptide(L)'
;MVNGSLGEVMHKPVPNAVRPWQDTPAANERPRAWKSAAANCGPWHMSITMRTLSVRNARLDEIAGDTWTVPAGRIKGSEGAGNDMPVHLSSAAVETGG
;
A
#
# COMPACT_ATOMS: atom_id res chain seq x y z
N MET A 1 -28.32 15.26 -31.61
CA MET A 1 -27.00 15.18 -30.94
C MET A 1 -27.25 15.43 -29.45
N VAL A 2 -27.26 14.39 -28.62
CA VAL A 2 -27.49 14.54 -27.17
C VAL A 2 -26.15 14.88 -26.54
N ASN A 3 -26.04 16.10 -25.98
CA ASN A 3 -24.90 16.50 -25.16
C ASN A 3 -24.93 15.67 -23.88
N GLY A 4 -24.09 14.63 -23.81
CA GLY A 4 -23.96 13.77 -22.64
C GLY A 4 -23.10 14.42 -21.56
N SER A 5 -23.64 15.40 -20.83
CA SER A 5 -23.04 15.79 -19.55
C SER A 5 -23.56 14.83 -18.47
N LEU A 6 -22.65 14.16 -17.76
CA LEU A 6 -22.98 13.46 -16.53
C LEU A 6 -23.51 14.52 -15.55
N GLY A 7 -24.76 14.39 -15.11
CA GLY A 7 -25.40 15.35 -14.20
C GLY A 7 -24.57 15.58 -12.93
N GLU A 8 -24.78 16.71 -12.27
CA GLU A 8 -24.04 17.10 -11.07
C GLU A 8 -24.20 16.05 -9.95
N VAL A 9 -23.11 15.37 -9.59
CA VAL A 9 -23.08 14.41 -8.49
C VAL A 9 -22.64 15.13 -7.22
N MET A 10 -23.62 15.46 -6.37
CA MET A 10 -23.36 15.97 -5.02
C MET A 10 -23.06 14.81 -4.07
N HIS A 11 -21.80 14.36 -4.04
CA HIS A 11 -21.37 13.27 -3.15
C HIS A 11 -21.56 13.66 -1.68
N LYS A 12 -22.35 12.88 -0.95
CA LYS A 12 -22.48 12.97 0.51
C LYS A 12 -21.60 11.89 1.14
N PRO A 13 -20.53 12.25 1.87
CA PRO A 13 -19.67 11.25 2.49
C PRO A 13 -20.46 10.45 3.53
N VAL A 14 -20.50 9.14 3.34
CA VAL A 14 -20.99 8.18 4.34
C VAL A 14 -19.79 7.42 4.91
N PRO A 15 -19.71 7.19 6.23
CA PRO A 15 -18.65 6.38 6.80
C PRO A 15 -18.70 4.95 6.22
N ASN A 16 -17.56 4.46 5.76
CA ASN A 16 -17.43 3.06 5.40
C ASN A 16 -17.43 2.22 6.68
N ALA A 17 -18.08 1.05 6.63
CA ALA A 17 -17.98 0.08 7.71
C ALA A 17 -16.50 -0.31 7.90
N VAL A 18 -15.98 -0.07 9.09
CA VAL A 18 -14.62 -0.46 9.46
C VAL A 18 -14.60 -1.96 9.68
N ARG A 19 -13.73 -2.67 8.96
CA ARG A 19 -13.48 -4.09 9.25
C ARG A 19 -12.83 -4.21 10.64
N PRO A 20 -13.31 -5.12 11.53
CA PRO A 20 -12.59 -5.46 12.75
C PRO A 20 -11.15 -5.87 12.43
N TRP A 21 -10.17 -5.35 13.16
CA TRP A 21 -8.76 -5.61 12.88
C TRP A 21 -8.41 -7.11 12.95
N GLN A 22 -9.14 -7.86 13.77
CA GLN A 22 -9.01 -9.31 13.96
C GLN A 22 -9.29 -10.11 12.69
N ASP A 23 -10.08 -9.57 11.76
CA ASP A 23 -10.43 -10.25 10.50
C ASP A 23 -9.39 -10.04 9.39
N THR A 24 -8.39 -9.19 9.63
CA THR A 24 -7.34 -8.84 8.66
C THR A 24 -6.51 -10.03 8.19
N PRO A 25 -6.08 -10.97 9.06
CA PRO A 25 -5.29 -12.13 8.63
C PRO A 25 -6.02 -12.97 7.58
N ALA A 26 -7.26 -13.36 7.86
CA ALA A 26 -8.08 -14.15 6.93
C ALA A 26 -8.36 -13.40 5.62
N ALA A 27 -8.49 -12.07 5.67
CA ALA A 27 -8.68 -11.27 4.48
C ALA A 27 -7.41 -11.14 3.62
N ASN A 28 -6.22 -11.23 4.21
CA ASN A 28 -4.94 -11.20 3.51
C ASN A 28 -4.55 -12.55 2.89
N GLU A 29 -5.12 -13.67 3.38
CA GLU A 29 -4.88 -15.00 2.81
C GLU A 29 -5.59 -15.21 1.48
N ARG A 30 -6.83 -14.71 1.33
CA ARG A 30 -7.63 -14.92 0.12
C ARG A 30 -6.95 -14.44 -1.17
N PRO A 31 -6.34 -13.22 -1.22
CA PRO A 31 -5.58 -12.78 -2.38
C PRO A 31 -4.36 -13.66 -2.66
N ARG A 32 -3.62 -14.09 -1.63
CA ARG A 32 -2.39 -14.90 -1.79
C ARG A 32 -2.63 -16.20 -2.56
N ALA A 33 -3.83 -16.76 -2.51
CA ALA A 33 -4.20 -17.94 -3.30
C ALA A 33 -4.07 -17.74 -4.83
N TRP A 34 -4.09 -16.49 -5.31
CA TRP A 34 -4.06 -16.15 -6.74
C TRP A 34 -2.64 -16.14 -7.31
N LYS A 35 -1.61 -16.30 -6.47
CA LYS A 35 -0.19 -16.45 -6.85
C LYS A 35 0.29 -15.43 -7.89
N SER A 36 -0.10 -14.18 -7.75
CA SER A 36 0.32 -13.08 -8.62
C SER A 36 0.91 -11.93 -7.81
N ALA A 37 1.82 -11.16 -8.43
CA ALA A 37 2.42 -9.99 -7.79
C ALA A 37 1.35 -8.99 -7.30
N ALA A 38 0.31 -8.75 -8.11
CA ALA A 38 -0.80 -7.89 -7.74
C ALA A 38 -1.55 -8.38 -6.49
N ALA A 39 -1.70 -9.70 -6.34
CA ALA A 39 -2.37 -10.29 -5.19
C ALA A 39 -1.53 -10.22 -3.90
N ASN A 40 -0.21 -10.09 -4.04
CA ASN A 40 0.74 -9.93 -2.93
C ASN A 40 0.86 -8.47 -2.46
N CYS A 41 0.53 -7.49 -3.29
CA CYS A 41 0.65 -6.07 -2.95
C CYS A 41 -0.18 -5.64 -1.72
N GLY A 42 -1.42 -6.12 -1.59
CA GLY A 42 -2.29 -5.79 -0.46
C GLY A 42 -1.76 -6.32 0.88
N PRO A 43 -1.50 -7.64 0.98
CA PRO A 43 -0.88 -8.23 2.18
C PRO A 43 0.48 -7.61 2.53
N TRP A 44 1.31 -7.29 1.53
CA TRP A 44 2.60 -6.64 1.76
C TRP A 44 2.42 -5.23 2.33
N HIS A 45 1.56 -4.40 1.72
CA HIS A 45 1.21 -3.07 2.22
C HIS A 45 0.62 -3.15 3.64
N MET A 46 -0.28 -4.09 3.95
CA MET A 46 -0.79 -4.23 5.32
C MET A 46 0.29 -4.58 6.35
N SER A 47 1.42 -5.13 5.92
CA SER A 47 2.54 -5.47 6.80
C SER A 47 3.48 -4.29 7.06
N ILE A 48 3.33 -3.18 6.32
CA ILE A 48 4.17 -1.99 6.41
C ILE A 48 3.28 -0.75 6.60
N THR A 49 3.48 0.04 7.64
CA THR A 49 2.61 1.18 7.97
C THR A 49 2.89 2.41 7.09
N MET A 50 3.04 2.20 5.78
CA MET A 50 3.40 3.19 4.79
C MET A 50 2.18 3.65 3.99
N ARG A 51 2.23 4.87 3.45
CA ARG A 51 1.19 5.34 2.53
C ARG A 51 1.35 4.65 1.18
N THR A 52 0.24 4.42 0.48
CA THR A 52 0.24 3.75 -0.84
C THR A 52 1.24 4.36 -1.84
N LEU A 53 1.42 5.68 -1.83
CA LEU A 53 2.39 6.34 -2.72
C LEU A 53 3.84 6.00 -2.40
N SER A 54 4.16 5.76 -1.13
CA SER A 54 5.49 5.34 -0.72
C SER A 54 5.76 3.89 -1.12
N VAL A 55 4.75 3.03 -1.00
CA VAL A 55 4.77 1.61 -1.37
C VAL A 55 4.82 1.41 -2.89
N ARG A 56 4.18 2.31 -3.64
CA ARG A 56 4.16 2.24 -5.10
C ARG A 56 5.58 2.28 -5.67
N ASN A 57 5.87 1.36 -6.58
CA ASN A 57 7.19 1.18 -7.21
C ASN A 57 8.31 0.88 -6.22
N ALA A 58 8.04 0.27 -5.05
CA ALA A 58 9.09 -0.31 -4.23
C ALA A 58 9.89 -1.32 -5.05
N ARG A 59 11.22 -1.26 -4.93
CA ARG A 59 12.16 -2.08 -5.69
C ARG A 59 12.94 -2.99 -4.76
N LEU A 60 13.38 -4.14 -5.30
CA LEU A 60 14.14 -5.13 -4.53
C LEU A 60 15.52 -4.61 -4.11
N ASP A 61 16.13 -3.73 -4.90
CA ASP A 61 17.43 -3.10 -4.60
C ASP A 61 17.37 -2.08 -3.45
N GLU A 62 16.16 -1.70 -3.03
CA GLU A 62 15.92 -0.86 -1.86
C GLU A 62 15.84 -1.68 -0.57
N ILE A 63 15.88 -3.01 -0.65
CA ILE A 63 15.72 -3.92 0.49
C ILE A 63 17.07 -4.57 0.82
N ALA A 64 17.55 -4.36 2.04
CA ALA A 64 18.72 -5.01 2.59
C ALA A 64 18.32 -5.84 3.82
N GLY A 65 18.34 -7.18 3.66
CA GLY A 65 17.88 -8.09 4.71
C GLY A 65 16.41 -7.90 5.04
N ASP A 66 16.11 -7.47 6.26
CA ASP A 66 14.77 -7.17 6.75
C ASP A 66 14.43 -5.67 6.70
N THR A 67 15.26 -4.84 6.08
CA THR A 67 15.08 -3.39 6.08
C THR A 67 14.87 -2.88 4.66
N TRP A 68 13.71 -2.28 4.42
CA TRP A 68 13.42 -1.53 3.19
C TRP A 68 13.70 -0.05 3.40
N THR A 69 14.54 0.53 2.56
CA THR A 69 14.84 1.97 2.57
C THR A 69 13.92 2.69 1.58
N VAL A 70 12.97 3.44 2.11
CA VAL A 70 12.07 4.25 1.29
C VAL A 70 12.79 5.54 0.88
N PRO A 71 12.97 5.84 -0.42
CA PRO A 71 13.61 7.05 -0.87
C PRO A 71 12.87 8.31 -0.42
N ALA A 72 13.61 9.36 -0.09
CA ALA A 72 13.11 10.67 0.33
C ALA A 72 12.00 11.21 -0.57
N GLY A 73 12.14 11.07 -1.89
CA GLY A 73 11.15 11.54 -2.88
C GLY A 73 9.79 10.83 -2.81
N ARG A 74 9.69 9.73 -2.04
CA ARG A 74 8.45 8.98 -1.80
C ARG A 74 7.90 9.16 -0.39
N ILE A 75 8.56 9.95 0.45
CA ILE A 75 8.08 10.33 1.78
C ILE A 75 7.24 11.59 1.68
N LYS A 76 6.05 11.55 2.29
CA LYS A 76 5.19 12.73 2.38
C LYS A 76 5.89 13.79 3.23
N GLY A 77 6.18 14.93 2.63
CA GLY A 77 6.75 16.10 3.27
C GLY A 77 6.66 17.31 2.34
N SER A 78 7.24 18.43 2.77
CA SER A 78 7.50 19.55 1.87
C SER A 78 8.53 19.14 0.81
N GLU A 79 8.45 19.75 -0.37
CA GLU A 79 9.42 19.53 -1.44
C GLU A 79 10.86 19.78 -0.92
N GLY A 80 11.77 18.85 -1.18
CA GLY A 80 13.16 18.92 -0.72
C GLY A 80 13.40 18.63 0.77
N ALA A 81 12.36 18.37 1.57
CA ALA A 81 12.48 18.14 3.02
C ALA A 81 12.35 16.66 3.43
N GLY A 82 12.15 15.75 2.47
CA GLY A 82 12.12 14.32 2.74
C GLY A 82 13.51 13.75 3.02
N ASN A 83 13.60 12.76 3.90
CA ASN A 83 14.77 11.93 4.09
C ASN A 83 14.46 10.50 3.70
N ASP A 84 15.48 9.75 3.31
CA ASP A 84 15.34 8.30 3.18
C ASP A 84 14.90 7.72 4.53
N MET A 85 13.90 6.84 4.50
CA MET A 85 13.28 6.32 5.71
C MET A 85 13.43 4.80 5.77
N PRO A 86 14.15 4.25 6.77
CA PRO A 86 14.23 2.82 6.97
C PRO A 86 12.91 2.29 7.52
N VAL A 87 12.44 1.18 6.94
CA VAL A 87 11.24 0.46 7.36
C VAL A 87 11.63 -0.99 7.62
N HIS A 88 11.49 -1.43 8.87
CA HIS A 88 11.70 -2.83 9.23
C HIS A 88 10.53 -3.68 8.74
N LEU A 89 10.86 -4.73 8.02
CA LEU A 89 9.95 -5.70 7.44
C LEU A 89 9.80 -6.88 8.39
N SER A 90 8.56 -7.33 8.58
CA SER A 90 8.32 -8.63 9.22
C SER A 90 8.78 -9.77 8.30
N SER A 91 8.99 -10.96 8.86
CA SER A 91 9.30 -12.17 8.06
C SER A 91 8.29 -12.39 6.94
N ALA A 92 6.99 -12.21 7.24
CA ALA A 92 5.93 -12.31 6.25
C ALA A 92 6.07 -11.28 5.11
N ALA A 93 6.54 -10.06 5.40
CA ALA A 93 6.76 -9.04 4.38
C ALA A 93 7.98 -9.36 3.50
N VAL A 94 9.04 -9.93 4.06
CA VAL A 94 10.22 -10.40 3.31
C VAL A 94 9.83 -11.54 2.36
N GLU A 95 9.10 -12.55 2.86
CA GLU A 95 8.63 -13.70 2.06
C GLU A 95 7.68 -13.32 0.92
N THR A 96 6.95 -12.22 1.06
CA THR A 96 5.96 -11.77 0.07
C THR A 96 6.55 -10.80 -0.95
N GLY A 97 7.64 -10.11 -0.57
CA GLY A 97 8.29 -9.10 -1.39
C GLY A 97 9.37 -9.64 -2.33
N GLY A 98 9.92 -10.83 -2.05
CA GLY A 98 10.84 -11.57 -2.93
C GLY A 98 10.12 -12.50 -3.91
#